data_AF-A0A484N917-F1
#
_entry.id   AF-A0A484N917-F1
#
_cell.length_a   1.000
_cell.length_b   1.000
_cell.length_c   1.000
_cell.angle_alpha   90.00
_cell.angle_beta   90.00
_cell.angle_gamma   90.00
#
_symmetry.space_group_name_H-M   'P 1'
#
loop_
_entity.id
_entity.type
_entity.pdbx_description
1 polymer ?
#
loop_
_entity_poly.entity_id
_entity_poly.type
_entity_poly.pdbx_seq_one_letter_code
_entity_poly.pdbx_strand_id
1 'polypeptide(L)'
;MAKASTLTPATVYLYIPNIIGYMRILMNCCAFAICFTDKMLFSILYFVSFVCDALDGWFARKFNQVSTFGAVLDMVTDRISTACLLVILSQVYRPGLLFLSLLTLDIGSHWLQMYSSFLAGKTSHKDVKDSSSWLFRTYYGNRKFMAYCCICCEVLYILLFLLAENQTENLTDVLINSAKKSGLYFSLLSLLLFGWATKQLVNLIQMKTAADICVHYDIAKQQ
;
A
#
# COMPACT_ATOMS: atom_id res chain seq x y z
N MET A 1 -38.05 -3.35 -20.81
CA MET A 1 -36.64 -2.94 -21.01
C MET A 1 -36.34 -1.84 -20.00
N ALA A 2 -35.53 -2.12 -18.97
CA ALA A 2 -35.13 -1.12 -18.00
C ALA A 2 -34.26 -0.06 -18.68
N LYS A 3 -34.62 1.21 -18.53
CA LYS A 3 -33.90 2.37 -19.06
C LYS A 3 -32.48 2.30 -18.51
N ALA A 4 -31.48 2.12 -19.37
CA ALA A 4 -30.08 2.25 -18.96
C ALA A 4 -29.91 3.67 -18.39
N SER A 5 -29.77 3.78 -17.08
CA SER A 5 -29.53 5.06 -16.42
C SER A 5 -28.24 5.62 -17.01
N THR A 6 -28.34 6.75 -17.72
CA THR A 6 -27.19 7.47 -18.23
C THR A 6 -26.23 7.75 -17.07
N LEU A 7 -25.03 7.17 -17.11
CA LEU A 7 -24.00 7.40 -16.11
C LEU A 7 -23.72 8.91 -16.05
N THR A 8 -24.00 9.54 -14.92
CA THR A 8 -23.60 10.94 -14.68
C THR A 8 -22.30 10.98 -13.90
N PRO A 9 -21.48 12.04 -14.03
CA PRO A 9 -20.28 12.20 -13.20
C PRO A 9 -20.58 12.07 -11.70
N ALA A 10 -21.70 12.66 -11.25
CA ALA A 10 -22.15 12.57 -9.85
C ALA A 10 -22.40 11.12 -9.39
N THR A 11 -22.95 10.27 -10.27
CA THR A 11 -23.16 8.85 -9.96
C THR A 11 -21.84 8.13 -9.72
N VAL A 12 -20.80 8.41 -10.53
CA VAL A 12 -19.48 7.77 -10.36
C VAL A 12 -18.82 8.24 -9.07
N TYR A 13 -18.84 9.53 -8.76
CA TYR A 13 -18.30 10.04 -7.49
C TYR A 13 -19.00 9.43 -6.26
N LEU A 14 -20.30 9.16 -6.36
CA LEU A 14 -21.12 8.60 -5.28
C LEU A 14 -21.24 7.06 -5.32
N TYR A 15 -20.42 6.36 -6.10
CA TYR A 15 -20.33 4.91 -5.98
C TYR A 15 -19.96 4.50 -4.56
N ILE A 16 -20.57 3.41 -4.09
CA ILE A 16 -20.35 2.85 -2.76
C ILE A 16 -18.85 2.67 -2.45
N PRO A 17 -18.02 2.08 -3.34
CA PRO A 17 -16.56 2.01 -3.11
C PRO A 17 -15.90 3.39 -2.92
N ASN A 18 -16.33 4.41 -3.65
CA ASN A 18 -15.74 5.74 -3.55
C ASN A 18 -16.13 6.46 -2.24
N ILE A 19 -17.36 6.25 -1.77
CA ILE A 19 -17.80 6.72 -0.45
C ILE A 19 -16.95 6.07 0.65
N ILE A 20 -16.67 4.77 0.55
CA ILE A 20 -15.75 4.08 1.48
C ILE A 20 -14.36 4.71 1.40
N GLY A 21 -13.85 4.98 0.19
CA GLY A 21 -12.58 5.70 -0.01
C GLY A 21 -12.53 7.06 0.69
N TYR A 22 -13.58 7.89 0.57
CA TYR A 22 -13.66 9.17 1.27
C TYR A 22 -13.68 9.01 2.79
N MET A 23 -14.41 8.02 3.31
CA MET A 23 -14.42 7.71 4.73
C MET A 23 -13.05 7.27 5.24
N ARG A 24 -12.29 6.49 4.44
CA ARG A 24 -10.90 6.11 4.76
C ARG A 24 -9.99 7.33 4.87
N ILE A 25 -10.12 8.31 3.96
CA ILE A 25 -9.36 9.56 4.01
C ILE A 25 -9.65 10.30 5.32
N LEU A 26 -10.92 10.52 5.64
CA LEU A 26 -11.31 11.21 6.88
C LEU A 26 -10.82 10.48 8.13
N MET A 27 -10.97 9.16 8.16
CA MET A 27 -10.53 8.34 9.28
C MET A 27 -9.01 8.38 9.45
N ASN A 28 -8.25 8.35 8.36
CA ASN A 28 -6.79 8.53 8.40
C ASN A 28 -6.42 9.92 8.91
N CYS A 29 -7.09 10.99 8.47
CA CYS A 29 -6.87 12.34 9.00
C CYS A 29 -7.08 12.39 10.51
N CYS A 30 -8.18 11.82 11.01
CA CYS A 30 -8.46 11.73 12.44
C CYS A 30 -7.40 10.90 13.17
N ALA A 31 -7.01 9.75 12.63
CA ALA A 31 -5.98 8.89 13.22
C ALA A 31 -4.65 9.65 13.34
N PHE A 32 -4.16 10.24 12.25
CA PHE A 32 -2.89 10.97 12.27
C PHE A 32 -2.91 12.21 13.16
N ALA A 33 -4.06 12.85 13.38
CA ALA A 33 -4.18 13.97 14.31
C ALA A 33 -3.96 13.57 15.78
N ILE A 34 -4.25 12.32 16.15
CA ILE A 34 -4.12 11.82 17.53
C ILE A 34 -2.88 10.92 17.73
N CYS A 35 -2.03 10.76 16.72
CA CYS A 35 -0.99 9.72 16.69
C CYS A 35 -0.04 9.77 17.90
N PHE A 36 0.38 10.96 18.32
CA PHE A 36 1.27 11.14 19.48
C PHE A 36 0.54 11.25 20.83
N THR A 37 -0.79 11.38 20.81
CA THR A 37 -1.62 11.48 22.04
C THR A 37 -2.09 10.11 22.51
N ASP A 38 -2.60 9.29 21.59
CA ASP A 38 -3.08 7.93 21.89
C ASP A 38 -2.64 6.98 20.77
N LYS A 39 -1.53 6.26 21.03
CA LYS A 39 -0.96 5.31 20.08
C LYS A 39 -1.92 4.15 19.80
N MET A 40 -2.67 3.71 20.80
CA MET A 40 -3.57 2.56 20.66
C MET A 40 -4.77 2.92 19.79
N LEU A 41 -5.41 4.05 20.06
CA LEU A 41 -6.53 4.53 19.25
C LEU A 41 -6.09 4.84 17.82
N PHE A 42 -4.91 5.45 17.62
CA PHE A 42 -4.31 5.62 16.30
C PHE A 42 -4.19 4.30 15.55
N SER A 43 -3.56 3.29 16.17
CA SER A 43 -3.35 1.99 15.54
C SER A 43 -4.66 1.28 15.18
N ILE A 44 -5.68 1.40 16.03
CA ILE A 44 -7.02 0.84 15.75
C ILE A 44 -7.66 1.54 14.55
N LEU A 45 -7.71 2.88 14.55
CA LEU A 45 -8.33 3.64 13.46
C LEU A 45 -7.60 3.42 12.12
N TYR A 46 -6.26 3.43 12.15
CA TYR A 46 -5.44 3.15 10.97
C TYR A 46 -5.66 1.72 10.46
N PHE A 47 -5.69 0.73 11.36
CA PHE A 47 -5.94 -0.67 10.98
C PHE A 47 -7.34 -0.87 10.40
N VAL A 48 -8.37 -0.25 10.96
CA VAL A 48 -9.73 -0.28 10.40
C VAL A 48 -9.75 0.38 9.01
N SER A 49 -9.00 1.47 8.81
CA SER A 49 -8.85 2.12 7.49
C SER A 49 -8.26 1.19 6.45
N PHE A 50 -7.22 0.46 6.85
CA PHE A 50 -6.56 -0.54 6.03
C PHE A 50 -7.49 -1.74 5.72
N VAL A 51 -8.35 -2.16 6.65
CA VAL A 51 -9.33 -3.21 6.35
C VAL A 51 -10.41 -2.72 5.38
N CYS A 52 -10.83 -1.46 5.49
CA CYS A 52 -11.81 -0.85 4.57
C CYS A 52 -11.33 -0.79 3.11
N ASP A 53 -10.01 -0.78 2.88
CA ASP A 53 -9.38 -0.93 1.56
C ASP A 53 -9.87 -2.17 0.81
N ALA A 54 -9.75 -3.33 1.47
CA ALA A 54 -10.18 -4.58 0.85
C ALA A 54 -11.70 -4.60 0.58
N LEU A 55 -12.48 -3.88 1.41
CA LEU A 55 -13.92 -3.79 1.29
C LEU A 55 -14.35 -2.94 0.10
N ASP A 56 -13.71 -1.79 -0.16
CA ASP A 56 -14.08 -0.95 -1.30
C ASP A 56 -13.92 -1.71 -2.63
N GLY A 57 -12.81 -2.44 -2.81
CA GLY A 57 -12.57 -3.24 -4.02
C GLY A 57 -13.55 -4.41 -4.12
N TRP A 58 -13.96 -5.00 -3.00
CA TRP A 58 -14.98 -6.04 -2.98
C TRP A 58 -16.36 -5.50 -3.39
N PHE A 59 -16.78 -4.37 -2.82
CA PHE A 59 -18.05 -3.73 -3.16
C PHE A 59 -18.07 -3.21 -4.60
N ALA A 60 -16.96 -2.68 -5.12
CA ALA A 60 -16.83 -2.28 -6.52
C ALA A 60 -17.14 -3.44 -7.47
N ARG A 61 -16.60 -4.64 -7.18
CA ARG A 61 -16.85 -5.85 -7.98
C ARG A 61 -18.26 -6.40 -7.77
N LYS A 62 -18.76 -6.42 -6.53
CA LYS A 62 -20.07 -6.96 -6.18
C LYS A 62 -21.23 -6.14 -6.78
N PHE A 63 -21.11 -4.82 -6.78
CA PHE A 63 -22.13 -3.92 -7.30
C PHE A 63 -21.89 -3.48 -8.75
N ASN A 64 -20.87 -4.02 -9.41
CA ASN A 64 -20.47 -3.63 -10.77
C ASN A 64 -20.21 -2.11 -10.91
N GLN A 65 -19.59 -1.52 -9.89
CA GLN A 65 -19.26 -0.10 -9.76
C GLN A 65 -17.74 0.15 -9.92
N VAL A 66 -17.06 -0.68 -10.71
CA VAL A 66 -15.63 -0.52 -11.00
C VAL A 66 -15.44 0.72 -11.88
N SER A 67 -14.57 1.64 -11.47
CA SER A 67 -14.27 2.86 -12.21
C SER A 67 -12.79 3.21 -12.13
N THR A 68 -12.26 3.89 -13.17
CA THR A 68 -10.88 4.38 -13.18
C THR A 68 -10.64 5.38 -12.04
N PHE A 69 -11.60 6.25 -11.78
CA PHE A 69 -11.53 7.19 -10.66
C PHE A 69 -11.39 6.46 -9.32
N GLY A 70 -12.24 5.46 -9.05
CA GLY A 70 -12.15 4.68 -7.82
C GLY A 70 -10.83 3.94 -7.67
N ALA A 71 -10.32 3.35 -8.75
CA ALA A 71 -9.02 2.67 -8.74
C ALA A 71 -7.84 3.61 -8.47
N VAL A 72 -7.90 4.86 -8.97
CA VAL A 72 -6.88 5.88 -8.68
C VAL A 72 -7.03 6.42 -7.26
N LEU A 73 -8.26 6.71 -6.81
CA LEU A 73 -8.55 7.18 -5.46
C LEU A 73 -8.03 6.19 -4.40
N ASP A 74 -8.32 4.90 -4.60
CA ASP A 74 -7.86 3.79 -3.78
C ASP A 74 -6.32 3.78 -3.67
N MET A 75 -5.65 3.70 -4.82
CA MET A 75 -4.19 3.67 -4.87
C MET A 75 -3.54 4.91 -4.22
N VAL A 76 -4.06 6.10 -4.49
CA VAL A 76 -3.51 7.34 -3.91
C VAL A 76 -3.71 7.36 -2.39
N THR A 77 -4.89 6.97 -1.91
CA THR A 77 -5.21 6.93 -0.48
C THR A 77 -4.27 5.99 0.26
N ASP A 78 -4.08 4.78 -0.26
CA ASP A 78 -3.13 3.78 0.25
C ASP A 78 -1.73 4.35 0.40
N ARG A 79 -1.21 4.94 -0.69
CA ARG A 79 0.16 5.45 -0.74
C ARG A 79 0.37 6.58 0.24
N ILE A 80 -0.59 7.49 0.36
CA ILE A 80 -0.51 8.61 1.31
C ILE A 80 -0.56 8.08 2.74
N SER A 81 -1.45 7.14 3.07
CA SER A 81 -1.52 6.59 4.43
C SER A 81 -0.24 5.89 4.87
N THR A 82 0.30 5.00 4.04
CA THR A 82 1.56 4.31 4.34
C THR A 82 2.72 5.32 4.41
N ALA A 83 2.71 6.34 3.54
CA ALA A 83 3.74 7.39 3.56
C ALA A 83 3.74 8.18 4.86
N CYS A 84 2.57 8.62 5.34
CA CYS A 84 2.44 9.32 6.62
C CYS A 84 2.94 8.45 7.79
N LEU A 85 2.59 7.16 7.81
CA LEU A 85 3.08 6.23 8.84
C LEU A 85 4.60 6.05 8.79
N LEU A 86 5.19 5.91 7.60
CA LEU A 86 6.65 5.81 7.44
C LEU A 86 7.37 7.10 7.87
N VAL A 87 6.80 8.28 7.61
CA VAL A 87 7.34 9.55 8.10
C VAL A 87 7.32 9.58 9.63
N ILE A 88 6.23 9.16 10.28
CA ILE A 88 6.16 9.07 11.74
C ILE A 88 7.22 8.10 12.28
N LEU A 89 7.34 6.91 11.67
CA LEU A 89 8.37 5.93 12.06
C LEU A 89 9.79 6.48 11.89
N SER A 90 10.04 7.32 10.87
CA SER A 90 11.34 7.98 10.68
C SER A 90 11.70 8.99 11.78
N GLN A 91 10.68 9.54 12.47
CA GLN A 91 10.88 10.43 13.61
C GLN A 91 11.09 9.66 14.91
N VAL A 92 10.40 8.52 15.04
CA VAL A 92 10.47 7.65 16.22
C VAL A 92 11.79 6.88 16.27
N TYR A 93 12.25 6.35 15.14
CA TYR A 93 13.45 5.50 15.06
C TYR A 93 14.66 6.23 14.48
N ARG A 94 15.85 5.95 15.02
CA ARG A 94 17.13 6.51 14.51
C ARG A 94 18.13 5.41 14.13
N PRO A 95 18.82 5.52 12.98
CA PRO A 95 18.67 6.57 11.96
C PRO A 95 17.37 6.41 11.14
N GLY A 96 16.62 7.49 10.96
CA GLY A 96 15.32 7.48 10.24
C GLY A 96 15.42 7.27 8.72
N LEU A 97 16.64 7.24 8.17
CA LEU A 97 16.90 7.08 6.74
C LEU A 97 16.32 5.80 6.14
N LEU A 98 16.23 4.72 6.93
CA LEU A 98 15.61 3.48 6.48
C LEU A 98 14.15 3.71 6.07
N PHE A 99 13.36 4.34 6.93
CA PHE A 99 11.95 4.59 6.67
C PHE A 99 11.73 5.60 5.53
N LEU A 100 12.60 6.61 5.41
CA LEU A 100 12.59 7.53 4.27
C LEU A 100 12.95 6.84 2.95
N SER A 101 13.88 5.87 2.99
CA SER A 101 14.24 5.07 1.81
C SER A 101 13.08 4.15 1.40
N LEU A 102 12.40 3.53 2.36
CA LEU A 102 11.20 2.73 2.10
C LEU A 102 10.06 3.57 1.52
N LEU A 103 9.85 4.78 2.04
CA LEU A 103 8.90 5.75 1.49
C LEU A 103 9.21 6.07 0.03
N THR A 104 10.47 6.39 -0.25
CA THR A 104 10.95 6.73 -1.60
C THR A 104 10.73 5.56 -2.56
N LEU A 105 11.07 4.35 -2.13
CA LEU A 105 10.88 3.13 -2.92
C LEU A 105 9.41 2.86 -3.21
N ASP A 106 8.54 3.00 -2.20
CA ASP A 106 7.12 2.69 -2.33
C ASP A 106 6.41 3.69 -3.28
N ILE A 107 6.58 4.99 -3.05
CA ILE A 107 6.02 6.03 -3.92
C ILE A 107 6.61 5.96 -5.33
N GLY A 108 7.94 5.87 -5.45
CA GLY A 108 8.62 5.86 -6.75
C GLY A 108 8.23 4.66 -7.61
N SER A 109 8.19 3.46 -7.02
CA SER A 109 7.80 2.23 -7.74
C SER A 109 6.36 2.26 -8.22
N HIS A 110 5.42 2.83 -7.45
CA HIS A 110 4.01 2.88 -7.82
C HIS A 110 3.73 3.99 -8.83
N TRP A 111 4.35 5.16 -8.66
CA TRP A 111 4.21 6.26 -9.60
C TRP A 111 4.69 5.86 -11.00
N LEU A 112 5.89 5.27 -11.08
CA LEU A 112 6.46 4.83 -12.34
C LEU A 112 5.62 3.73 -12.99
N GLN A 113 5.12 2.78 -12.19
CA GLN A 113 4.25 1.70 -12.66
C GLN A 113 2.90 2.22 -13.19
N MET A 114 2.30 3.20 -12.53
CA MET A 114 1.06 3.83 -13.01
C MET A 114 1.27 4.51 -14.35
N TYR A 115 2.34 5.29 -14.47
CA TYR A 115 2.67 6.01 -15.70
C TYR A 115 2.97 5.05 -16.85
N SER A 116 3.80 4.03 -16.62
CA SER A 116 4.14 3.02 -17.63
C SER A 116 2.92 2.20 -18.07
N SER A 117 2.02 1.87 -17.14
CA SER A 117 0.78 1.16 -17.46
C SER A 117 -0.17 2.01 -18.29
N PHE A 118 -0.24 3.32 -18.02
CA PHE A 118 -0.98 4.28 -18.83
C PHE A 118 -0.43 4.36 -20.26
N LEU A 119 0.90 4.48 -20.42
CA LEU A 119 1.55 4.48 -21.74
C LEU A 119 1.31 3.20 -22.53
N ALA A 120 1.31 2.05 -21.85
CA ALA A 120 1.06 0.74 -22.45
C ALA A 120 -0.43 0.48 -22.76
N GLY A 121 -1.34 1.41 -22.44
CA GLY A 121 -2.78 1.24 -22.63
C GLY A 121 -3.41 0.17 -21.73
N LYS A 122 -2.75 -0.19 -20.62
CA LYS A 122 -3.25 -1.20 -19.67
C LYS A 122 -4.34 -0.62 -18.78
N THR A 123 -5.36 -1.43 -18.48
CA THR A 123 -6.50 -1.02 -17.66
C THR A 123 -6.21 -0.96 -16.16
N SER A 124 -5.13 -1.62 -15.70
CA SER A 124 -4.71 -1.63 -14.30
C SER A 124 -3.19 -1.69 -14.17
N HIS A 125 -2.64 -0.94 -13.22
CA HIS A 125 -1.21 -0.97 -12.88
C HIS A 125 -0.75 -2.31 -12.28
N LYS A 126 -1.70 -3.15 -11.86
CA LYS A 126 -1.48 -4.49 -11.34
C LYS A 126 -1.40 -5.55 -12.46
N ASP A 127 -1.62 -5.18 -13.73
CA ASP A 127 -1.59 -6.11 -14.87
C ASP A 127 -0.16 -6.32 -15.45
N VAL A 128 0.51 -7.32 -14.90
CA VAL A 128 1.95 -7.56 -15.10
C VAL A 128 2.26 -8.89 -15.81
N LYS A 129 1.28 -9.44 -16.55
CA LYS A 129 1.42 -10.75 -17.21
C LYS A 129 2.63 -10.84 -18.15
N ASP A 130 3.04 -9.70 -18.72
CA ASP A 130 4.14 -9.61 -19.68
C ASP A 130 5.52 -9.42 -19.02
N SER A 131 5.59 -9.34 -17.68
CA SER A 131 6.88 -9.18 -16.99
C SER A 131 7.71 -10.46 -17.01
N SER A 132 9.01 -10.33 -17.25
CA SER A 132 9.98 -11.43 -17.24
C SER A 132 10.25 -12.00 -15.85
N SER A 133 9.96 -11.25 -14.78
CA SER A 133 10.31 -11.65 -13.42
C SER A 133 9.28 -12.59 -12.78
N TRP A 134 9.73 -13.76 -12.33
CA TRP A 134 8.88 -14.77 -11.70
C TRP A 134 8.21 -14.26 -10.41
N LEU A 135 8.95 -13.52 -9.57
CA LEU A 135 8.45 -13.02 -8.29
C LEU A 135 7.32 -12.00 -8.49
N PHE A 136 7.49 -11.04 -9.40
CA PHE A 136 6.48 -10.02 -9.70
C PHE A 136 5.19 -10.63 -10.28
N ARG A 137 5.34 -11.60 -11.19
CA ARG A 137 4.22 -12.40 -11.72
C ARG A 137 3.50 -13.18 -10.62
N THR A 138 4.25 -13.79 -9.71
CA THR A 138 3.67 -14.58 -8.60
C THR A 138 2.94 -13.68 -7.62
N TYR A 139 3.53 -12.53 -7.30
CA TYR A 139 2.96 -11.49 -6.45
C TYR A 139 1.61 -11.00 -6.97
N TYR A 140 1.55 -10.47 -8.18
CA TYR A 140 0.31 -9.94 -8.75
C TYR A 140 -0.64 -11.02 -9.31
N GLY A 141 -0.11 -12.18 -9.69
CA GLY A 141 -0.90 -13.30 -10.18
C GLY A 141 -1.68 -14.04 -9.09
N ASN A 142 -1.18 -14.04 -7.85
CA ASN A 142 -1.86 -14.65 -6.71
C ASN A 142 -2.34 -13.60 -5.71
N ARG A 143 -3.64 -13.24 -5.80
CA ARG A 143 -4.26 -12.24 -4.91
C ARG A 143 -4.08 -12.53 -3.42
N LYS A 144 -4.06 -13.80 -2.99
CA LYS A 144 -3.87 -14.17 -1.58
C LYS A 144 -2.45 -13.89 -1.12
N PHE A 145 -1.47 -14.15 -1.98
CA PHE A 145 -0.07 -13.89 -1.69
C PHE A 145 0.24 -12.38 -1.66
N MET A 146 -0.31 -11.62 -2.62
CA MET A 146 -0.27 -10.15 -2.58
C MET A 146 -0.86 -9.60 -1.26
N ALA A 147 -2.06 -10.06 -0.90
CA ALA A 147 -2.73 -9.64 0.33
C ALA A 147 -1.89 -9.96 1.57
N TYR A 148 -1.31 -11.17 1.65
CA TYR A 148 -0.40 -11.56 2.72
C TYR A 148 0.77 -10.56 2.86
N CYS A 149 1.49 -10.27 1.78
CA CYS A 149 2.62 -9.33 1.81
C CYS A 149 2.19 -7.91 2.20
N CYS A 150 1.04 -7.44 1.71
CA CYS A 150 0.51 -6.12 2.08
C CYS A 150 0.15 -6.05 3.57
N ILE A 151 -0.58 -7.05 4.08
CA ILE A 151 -0.95 -7.15 5.50
C ILE A 151 0.31 -7.21 6.38
N CYS A 152 1.28 -8.06 6.04
CA CYS A 152 2.53 -8.15 6.79
C CYS A 152 3.26 -6.80 6.87
N CYS A 153 3.29 -6.05 5.77
CA CYS A 153 3.93 -4.74 5.72
C CYS A 153 3.24 -3.72 6.63
N GLU A 154 1.91 -3.56 6.51
CA GLU A 154 1.15 -2.59 7.31
C GLU A 154 1.14 -2.97 8.80
N VAL A 155 0.92 -4.25 9.10
CA VAL A 155 0.93 -4.75 10.48
C VAL A 155 2.31 -4.59 11.11
N LEU A 156 3.40 -4.82 10.36
CA LEU A 156 4.76 -4.57 10.87
C LEU A 156 4.96 -3.10 11.25
N TYR A 157 4.52 -2.16 10.41
CA TYR A 157 4.65 -0.74 10.69
C TYR A 157 3.83 -0.28 11.89
N ILE A 158 2.59 -0.77 12.01
CA ILE A 158 1.76 -0.53 13.20
C ILE A 158 2.41 -1.11 14.45
N LEU A 159 2.92 -2.34 14.37
CA LEU A 159 3.58 -3.01 15.48
C LEU A 159 4.83 -2.26 15.93
N LEU A 160 5.68 -1.82 14.99
CA LEU A 160 6.84 -0.98 15.30
C LEU A 160 6.41 0.32 15.98
N PHE A 161 5.37 0.98 15.47
CA PHE A 161 4.86 2.21 16.09
C PHE A 161 4.38 2.00 17.55
N LEU A 162 3.72 0.86 17.82
CA LEU A 162 3.25 0.50 19.16
C LEU A 162 4.38 0.06 20.10
N LEU A 163 5.41 -0.60 19.58
CA LEU A 163 6.55 -1.08 20.35
C LEU A 163 7.51 0.04 20.74
N ALA A 164 7.55 1.14 20.01
CA ALA A 164 8.39 2.26 20.35
C ALA A 164 7.90 2.93 21.64
N GLU A 165 8.73 2.92 22.69
CA GLU A 165 8.39 3.53 23.97
C GLU A 165 8.87 4.99 23.99
N ASN A 166 10.10 5.22 23.55
CA ASN A 166 10.72 6.54 23.49
C ASN A 166 10.90 7.04 22.05
N GLN A 167 11.01 8.38 21.90
CA GLN A 167 11.51 8.96 20.67
C GLN A 167 13.02 8.71 20.59
N THR A 168 13.52 8.34 19.41
CA THR A 168 14.94 8.05 19.08
C THR A 168 15.47 6.64 19.37
N GLU A 169 14.60 5.63 19.39
CA GLU A 169 15.03 4.25 19.57
C GLU A 169 15.77 3.68 18.34
N ASN A 170 16.66 2.71 18.60
CA ASN A 170 17.28 1.94 17.53
C ASN A 170 16.35 0.79 17.12
N LEU A 171 16.04 0.70 15.83
CA LEU A 171 15.16 -0.32 15.27
C LEU A 171 15.65 -1.75 15.55
N THR A 172 16.96 -2.01 15.44
CA THR A 172 17.50 -3.36 15.65
C THR A 172 17.29 -3.81 17.08
N ASP A 173 17.46 -2.90 18.04
CA ASP A 173 17.33 -3.21 19.45
C ASP A 173 15.87 -3.49 19.80
N VAL A 174 14.93 -2.69 19.29
CA VAL A 174 13.49 -2.93 19.48
C VAL A 174 13.06 -4.28 18.91
N LEU A 175 13.52 -4.62 17.70
CA LEU A 175 13.21 -5.91 17.08
C LEU A 175 13.80 -7.09 17.86
N ILE A 176 15.07 -7.01 18.25
CA ILE A 176 15.76 -8.08 19.00
C ILE A 176 15.12 -8.25 20.39
N ASN A 177 14.88 -7.17 21.10
CA ASN A 177 14.29 -7.21 22.44
C ASN A 177 12.86 -7.75 22.39
N SER A 178 12.07 -7.34 21.39
CA SER A 178 10.71 -7.86 21.20
C SER A 178 10.72 -9.34 20.84
N ALA A 179 11.62 -9.77 19.97
CA ALA A 179 11.80 -11.18 19.62
C ALA A 179 12.19 -12.06 20.81
N LYS A 180 12.95 -11.51 21.78
CA LYS A 180 13.35 -12.20 23.01
C LYS A 180 12.23 -12.33 24.05
N LYS A 181 11.14 -11.56 23.95
CA LYS A 181 10.03 -11.61 24.94
C LYS A 181 9.37 -12.97 25.00
N SER A 182 9.11 -13.61 23.85
CA SER A 182 8.58 -14.99 23.80
C SER A 182 8.77 -15.62 22.42
N GLY A 183 8.68 -16.95 22.35
CA GLY A 183 8.70 -17.68 21.08
C GLY A 183 7.58 -17.26 20.11
N LEU A 184 6.42 -16.85 20.65
CA LEU A 184 5.30 -16.34 19.83
C LEU A 184 5.65 -15.00 19.17
N TYR A 185 6.26 -14.07 19.91
CA TYR A 185 6.73 -12.80 19.35
C TYR A 185 7.79 -13.03 18.27
N PHE A 186 8.72 -13.95 18.49
CA PHE A 186 9.73 -14.32 17.50
C PHE A 186 9.09 -14.85 16.20
N SER A 187 8.18 -15.83 16.31
CA SER A 187 7.51 -16.41 15.15
C SER A 187 6.67 -15.38 14.39
N LEU A 188 5.94 -14.51 15.11
CA LEU A 188 5.15 -13.44 14.52
C LEU A 188 6.03 -12.43 13.77
N LEU A 189 7.09 -11.92 14.41
CA LEU A 189 8.00 -10.96 13.79
C LEU A 189 8.69 -11.56 12.56
N SER A 190 9.10 -12.82 12.61
CA SER A 190 9.71 -13.52 11.46
C SER A 190 8.76 -13.58 10.26
N LEU A 191 7.48 -13.94 10.50
CA LEU A 191 6.46 -13.98 9.46
C LEU A 191 6.21 -12.59 8.84
N LEU A 192 6.06 -11.56 9.68
CA LEU A 192 5.84 -10.19 9.25
C LEU A 192 7.02 -9.65 8.45
N LEU A 193 8.25 -9.87 8.93
CA LEU A 193 9.48 -9.46 8.25
C LEU A 193 9.65 -10.15 6.91
N PHE A 194 9.31 -11.43 6.79
CA PHE A 194 9.35 -12.14 5.51
C PHE A 194 8.39 -11.54 4.48
N GLY A 195 7.14 -11.29 4.89
CA GLY A 195 6.13 -10.66 4.01
C GLY A 195 6.53 -9.23 3.61
N TRP A 196 7.04 -8.45 4.58
CA TRP A 196 7.55 -7.11 4.35
C TRP A 196 8.75 -7.10 3.37
N ALA A 197 9.76 -7.94 3.60
CA ALA A 197 10.95 -8.02 2.76
C ALA A 197 10.60 -8.41 1.32
N THR A 198 9.68 -9.37 1.17
CA THR A 198 9.14 -9.76 -0.13
C THR A 198 8.48 -8.58 -0.83
N LYS A 199 7.67 -7.78 -0.13
CA LYS A 199 7.03 -6.58 -0.70
C LYS A 199 8.05 -5.54 -1.14
N GLN A 200 9.11 -5.29 -0.34
CA GLN A 200 10.16 -4.34 -0.73
C GLN A 200 10.92 -4.80 -1.97
N LEU A 201 11.23 -6.09 -2.07
CA LEU A 201 11.87 -6.67 -3.26
C LEU A 201 10.97 -6.54 -4.50
N VAL A 202 9.66 -6.78 -4.34
CA VAL A 202 8.68 -6.58 -5.41
C VAL A 202 8.62 -5.12 -5.85
N ASN A 203 8.64 -4.15 -4.93
CA ASN A 203 8.68 -2.72 -5.27
C ASN A 203 9.92 -2.35 -6.10
N LEU A 204 11.09 -2.92 -5.80
CA LEU A 204 12.30 -2.72 -6.61
C LEU A 204 12.14 -3.27 -8.02
N ILE A 205 11.63 -4.50 -8.15
CA ILE A 205 11.40 -5.14 -9.44
C ILE A 205 10.34 -4.38 -10.25
N GLN A 206 9.29 -3.90 -9.58
CA GLN A 206 8.23 -3.08 -10.15
C GLN A 206 8.80 -1.82 -10.78
N MET A 207 9.62 -1.08 -10.02
CA MET A 207 10.25 0.15 -10.51
C MET A 207 11.11 -0.13 -11.74
N LYS A 208 11.94 -1.17 -11.71
CA LYS A 208 12.80 -1.54 -12.83
C LYS A 208 11.97 -1.94 -14.07
N THR A 209 10.94 -2.76 -13.89
CA THR A 209 10.06 -3.20 -14.97
C THR A 209 9.29 -2.03 -15.59
N ALA A 210 8.81 -1.09 -14.76
CA ALA A 210 8.12 0.10 -15.23
C ALA A 210 9.04 1.02 -16.05
N ALA A 211 10.31 1.17 -15.63
CA ALA A 211 11.31 1.92 -16.39
C ALA A 211 11.54 1.28 -17.77
N ASP A 212 11.71 -0.05 -17.82
CA ASP A 212 11.91 -0.78 -19.08
C ASP A 212 10.75 -0.54 -20.07
N ILE A 213 9.50 -0.54 -19.59
CA ILE A 213 8.31 -0.26 -20.42
C ILE A 213 8.38 1.14 -21.02
N CYS A 214 8.75 2.17 -20.25
CA CYS A 214 8.89 3.52 -20.76
C CYS A 214 9.97 3.62 -21.85
N VAL A 215 11.12 2.96 -21.64
CA VAL A 215 12.21 2.92 -22.63
C VAL A 215 11.74 2.25 -23.93
N HIS A 216 11.03 1.12 -23.83
CA HIS A 216 10.48 0.46 -25.01
C HIS A 216 9.43 1.30 -25.75
N TYR A 217 8.61 2.04 -25.01
CA TYR A 217 7.66 2.99 -25.60
C TYR A 217 8.37 4.09 -26.41
N ASP A 218 9.45 4.66 -25.86
CA ASP A 218 10.22 5.71 -26.54
C ASP A 218 10.90 5.18 -27.81
N ILE A 219 11.45 3.96 -27.77
CA ILE A 219 12.03 3.30 -28.96
C ILE A 219 10.97 3.09 -30.05
N ALA A 220 9.78 2.62 -29.67
CA ALA A 220 8.69 2.38 -30.62
C ALA A 220 8.15 3.67 -31.27
N LYS A 221 8.22 4.80 -30.56
CA LYS A 221 7.79 6.11 -31.08
C LYS A 221 8.75 6.70 -32.14
N GLN A 222 10.00 6.25 -32.16
CA GLN A 222 11.01 6.70 -33.12
C GLN A 222 11.02 5.90 -34.43
N GLN A 223 10.27 4.80 -34.50
CA GLN A 223 10.08 3.97 -35.69
C GLN A 223 8.82 4.38 -36.45
#